data_AF-A0A8I1LT68-F1
#
_entry.id   AF-A0A8I1LT68-F1
#
_cell.length_a   1.000
_cell.length_b   1.000
_cell.length_c   1.000
_cell.angle_alpha   90.00
_cell.angle_beta   90.00
_cell.angle_gamma   90.00
#
_symmetry.space_group_name_H-M   'P 1'
#
loop_
_entity.id
_entity.type
_entity.pdbx_description
1 polymer ?
#
loop_
_entity_poly.entity_id
_entity_poly.type
_entity_poly.pdbx_seq_one_letter_code
_entity_poly.pdbx_strand_id
1 'polypeptide(L)'
;LVTGPSIEKSIAPLRSFIAEPMRWGRLFLAGDAAHIVPPTGAKGLNLAASDIHYLSEGLIAHYAGEGDALLDGYSDRALARVWKASRFSWSLTTLMHRFPDQGPFAQRMQEAELDWLEGSTAAQTALAENYVGLPY
;
A
#
# COMPACT_ATOMS: atom_id res chain seq x y z
N LEU A 1 -4.46 -10.52 -34.20
CA LEU A 1 -3.53 -10.75 -33.07
C LEU A 1 -3.49 -12.26 -32.81
N VAL A 2 -2.30 -12.87 -32.77
CA VAL A 2 -2.13 -14.29 -32.41
C VAL A 2 -1.68 -14.35 -30.96
N THR A 3 -2.42 -15.05 -30.10
CA THR A 3 -2.07 -15.19 -28.68
C THR A 3 -0.86 -16.10 -28.53
N GLY A 4 0.20 -15.61 -27.86
CA GLY A 4 1.40 -16.40 -27.57
C GLY A 4 1.18 -17.45 -26.46
N PRO A 5 2.11 -18.40 -26.32
CA PRO A 5 2.05 -19.41 -25.26
C PRO A 5 2.22 -18.80 -23.86
N SER A 6 1.52 -19.34 -22.86
CA SER A 6 1.69 -18.98 -21.46
C SER A 6 3.02 -19.55 -20.94
N ILE A 7 3.92 -18.67 -20.49
CA ILE A 7 5.27 -19.03 -20.02
C ILE A 7 5.36 -19.19 -18.50
N GLU A 8 4.43 -18.61 -17.74
CA GLU A 8 4.39 -18.70 -16.28
C GLU A 8 2.94 -18.66 -15.77
N LYS A 9 2.65 -19.42 -14.71
CA LYS A 9 1.39 -19.38 -13.96
C LYS A 9 1.69 -19.56 -12.48
N SER A 10 1.13 -18.69 -11.65
CA SER A 10 1.22 -18.79 -10.20
C SER A 10 -0.09 -18.29 -9.57
N ILE A 11 -0.33 -18.71 -8.32
CA ILE A 11 -1.45 -18.25 -7.52
C ILE A 11 -0.86 -17.44 -6.37
N ALA A 12 -1.17 -16.14 -6.31
CA ALA A 12 -0.74 -15.27 -5.24
C ALA A 12 -1.85 -15.17 -4.18
N PRO A 13 -1.60 -15.55 -2.92
CA PRO A 13 -2.55 -15.31 -1.85
C PRO A 13 -2.66 -13.82 -1.53
N LEU A 14 -3.86 -13.34 -1.25
CA LEU A 14 -4.07 -11.97 -0.76
C LEU A 14 -3.82 -11.94 0.75
N ARG A 15 -2.88 -11.10 1.20
CA ARG A 15 -2.61 -10.85 2.62
C ARG A 15 -2.36 -9.38 2.88
N SER A 16 -2.70 -8.93 4.08
CA SER A 16 -2.30 -7.64 4.64
C SER A 16 -1.45 -7.91 5.89
N PHE A 17 -0.32 -7.23 6.01
CA PHE A 17 0.58 -7.33 7.16
C PHE A 17 1.34 -6.01 7.32
N ILE A 18 1.53 -5.55 8.55
CA ILE A 18 2.33 -4.36 8.89
C ILE A 18 3.06 -4.66 10.21
N ALA A 19 4.37 -4.42 10.25
CA ALA A 19 5.20 -4.54 11.45
C ALA A 19 5.43 -3.16 12.09
N GLU A 20 5.21 -3.07 13.40
CA GLU A 20 5.43 -1.86 14.19
C GLU A 20 6.25 -2.18 15.44
N PRO A 21 7.34 -1.44 15.72
CA PRO A 21 7.98 -0.44 14.86
C PRO A 21 8.75 -1.08 13.68
N MET A 22 9.13 -0.28 12.70
CA MET A 22 9.97 -0.71 11.55
C MET A 22 11.48 -0.61 11.84
N ARG A 23 11.87 -0.44 13.11
CA ARG A 23 13.26 -0.31 13.56
C ARG A 23 13.49 -1.01 14.89
N TRP A 24 14.65 -1.64 15.03
CA TRP A 24 15.18 -2.13 16.30
C TRP A 24 16.67 -1.80 16.44
N GLY A 25 17.01 -0.78 17.24
CA GLY A 25 18.39 -0.32 17.40
C GLY A 25 19.00 0.14 16.06
N ARG A 26 19.91 -0.66 15.50
CA ARG A 26 20.55 -0.42 14.19
C ARG A 26 19.95 -1.26 13.04
N LEU A 27 18.92 -2.05 13.31
CA LEU A 27 18.17 -2.81 12.31
C LEU A 27 16.98 -2.00 11.83
N PHE A 28 16.80 -1.91 10.50
CA PHE A 28 15.69 -1.23 9.84
C PHE A 28 15.00 -2.22 8.88
N LEU A 29 13.67 -2.28 8.91
CA LEU A 29 12.85 -3.10 8.02
C LEU A 29 12.27 -2.23 6.91
N ALA A 30 12.34 -2.68 5.66
CA ALA A 30 11.77 -1.96 4.51
C ALA A 30 11.11 -2.94 3.53
N GLY A 31 10.08 -2.46 2.81
CA GLY A 31 9.31 -3.27 1.85
C GLY A 31 8.64 -4.48 2.52
N ASP A 32 8.63 -5.61 1.81
CA ASP A 32 7.98 -6.85 2.26
C ASP A 32 8.50 -7.41 3.60
N ALA A 33 9.68 -6.98 4.06
CA ALA A 33 10.17 -7.30 5.40
C ALA A 33 9.39 -6.59 6.51
N ALA A 34 8.75 -5.45 6.21
CA ALA A 34 7.98 -4.65 7.13
C ALA A 34 6.46 -4.74 6.88
N HIS A 35 6.03 -4.79 5.62
CA HIS A 35 4.60 -4.75 5.29
C HIS A 35 4.29 -5.49 3.99
N ILE A 36 3.10 -6.08 3.93
CA ILE A 36 2.57 -6.70 2.72
C ILE A 36 1.15 -6.19 2.52
N VAL A 37 0.82 -5.81 1.29
CA VAL A 37 -0.49 -5.26 0.92
C VAL A 37 -1.10 -6.07 -0.22
N PRO A 38 -2.44 -6.20 -0.29
CA PRO A 38 -3.09 -6.87 -1.41
C PRO A 38 -2.70 -6.23 -2.75
N PRO A 39 -2.46 -7.03 -3.81
CA PRO A 39 -2.01 -6.54 -5.10
C PRO A 39 -3.05 -5.66 -5.81
N THR A 40 -4.30 -5.67 -5.35
CA THR A 40 -5.41 -4.90 -5.94
C THR A 40 -5.12 -3.40 -6.01
N GLY A 41 -4.45 -2.83 -5.01
CA GLY A 41 -4.07 -1.40 -5.02
C GLY A 41 -2.76 -1.10 -5.74
N ALA A 42 -2.02 -2.12 -6.21
CA ALA A 42 -0.69 -2.00 -6.83
C ALA A 42 0.33 -1.21 -5.97
N LYS A 43 0.34 -1.43 -4.64
CA LYS A 43 1.12 -0.60 -3.70
C LYS A 43 2.42 -1.21 -3.16
N GLY A 44 2.62 -2.53 -3.19
CA GLY A 44 3.75 -3.18 -2.51
C GLY A 44 5.12 -2.59 -2.87
N LEU A 45 5.51 -2.67 -4.15
CA LEU A 45 6.79 -2.11 -4.63
C LEU A 45 6.90 -0.59 -4.42
N ASN A 46 5.80 0.14 -4.59
CA ASN A 46 5.76 1.59 -4.39
C ASN A 46 5.99 1.99 -2.93
N LEU A 47 5.49 1.20 -1.98
CA LEU A 47 5.74 1.40 -0.56
C LEU A 47 7.19 1.07 -0.20
N ALA A 48 7.74 -0.01 -0.74
CA ALA A 48 9.16 -0.33 -0.57
C ALA A 48 10.05 0.82 -1.09
N ALA A 49 9.72 1.43 -2.23
CA ALA A 49 10.44 2.58 -2.76
C ALA A 49 10.39 3.79 -1.79
N SER A 50 9.23 4.07 -1.17
CA SER A 50 9.13 5.14 -0.16
C SER A 50 9.88 4.84 1.13
N ASP A 51 9.91 3.60 1.58
CA ASP A 51 10.71 3.21 2.75
C ASP A 51 12.18 3.48 2.50
N ILE A 52 12.69 3.09 1.32
CA ILE A 52 14.08 3.33 0.94
C ILE A 52 14.36 4.81 0.80
N HIS A 53 13.43 5.61 0.26
CA HIS A 53 13.56 7.05 0.24
C HIS A 53 13.79 7.63 1.64
N TYR A 54 12.89 7.37 2.60
CA TYR A 54 13.03 7.88 3.96
C TYR A 54 14.28 7.35 4.68
N LEU A 55 14.60 6.07 4.50
CA LEU A 55 15.78 5.48 5.11
C LEU A 55 17.07 6.06 4.54
N SER A 56 17.12 6.31 3.22
CA SER A 56 18.28 6.91 2.57
C SER A 56 18.55 8.33 3.05
N GLU A 57 17.51 9.16 3.23
CA GLU A 57 17.67 10.49 3.83
C GLU A 57 18.31 10.41 5.22
N GLY A 58 17.83 9.47 6.06
CA GLY A 58 18.39 9.28 7.39
C GLY A 58 19.82 8.76 7.39
N LEU A 59 20.15 7.82 6.51
CA LEU A 59 21.51 7.31 6.39
C LEU A 59 22.48 8.38 5.87
N ILE A 60 22.07 9.17 4.88
CA ILE A 60 22.87 10.27 4.34
C ILE A 60 23.18 11.28 5.44
N ALA A 61 22.17 11.73 6.19
CA ALA A 61 22.36 12.69 7.29
C ALA A 61 23.29 12.14 8.39
N HIS A 62 23.13 10.88 8.78
CA HIS A 62 24.01 10.22 9.77
C HIS A 62 25.48 10.25 9.33
N TYR A 63 25.77 9.82 8.11
CA TYR A 63 27.15 9.75 7.60
C TYR A 63 27.73 11.12 7.21
N ALA A 64 26.88 12.13 6.97
CA ALA A 64 27.29 13.52 6.82
C ALA A 64 27.61 14.21 8.15
N GLY A 65 27.33 13.57 9.31
CA GLY A 65 27.53 14.15 10.63
C GLY A 65 26.42 15.11 11.08
N GLU A 66 25.25 15.05 10.44
CA GLU A 66 24.07 15.88 10.74
C GLU A 66 23.20 15.29 11.87
N GLY A 67 23.54 14.08 12.34
CA GLY A 67 22.87 13.38 13.44
C GLY A 67 21.82 12.36 13.01
N ASP A 68 21.13 11.78 13.99
CA ASP A 68 20.32 10.56 13.80
C ASP A 68 18.82 10.84 13.76
N ALA A 69 18.39 12.11 13.84
CA ALA A 69 16.98 12.49 13.99
C ALA A 69 16.07 11.88 12.88
N LEU A 70 16.56 11.81 11.64
CA LEU A 70 15.83 11.21 10.52
C LEU A 70 15.75 9.67 10.61
N LEU A 71 16.77 9.01 11.16
CA LEU A 71 16.75 7.57 11.45
C LEU A 71 15.86 7.25 12.65
N ASP A 72 15.84 8.12 13.66
CA ASP A 72 14.96 8.06 14.83
C ASP A 72 13.50 8.20 14.41
N GLY A 73 13.19 9.12 13.50
CA GLY A 73 11.86 9.31 12.92
C GLY A 73 11.47 8.35 11.79
N TYR A 74 12.33 7.40 11.41
CA TYR A 74 12.11 6.55 10.23
C TYR A 74 10.79 5.77 10.29
N SER A 75 10.54 5.08 11.43
CA SER A 75 9.37 4.22 11.57
C SER A 75 8.08 5.03 11.45
N ASP A 76 8.00 6.19 12.10
CA ASP A 76 6.81 7.03 12.08
C ASP A 76 6.50 7.57 10.68
N ARG A 77 7.53 8.02 9.95
CA ARG A 77 7.39 8.53 8.58
C ARG A 77 6.93 7.44 7.62
N ALA A 78 7.57 6.28 7.66
CA ALA A 78 7.21 5.14 6.81
C ALA A 78 5.80 4.63 7.12
N LEU A 79 5.48 4.39 8.40
CA LEU A 79 4.17 3.87 8.82
C LEU A 79 3.01 4.81 8.46
N ALA A 80 3.20 6.13 8.57
CA ALA A 80 2.18 7.10 8.18
C ALA A 80 1.76 6.95 6.70
N ARG A 81 2.68 6.53 5.83
CA ARG A 81 2.40 6.26 4.42
C ARG A 81 1.87 4.84 4.19
N VAL A 82 2.48 3.84 4.82
CA VAL A 82 2.09 2.43 4.73
C VAL A 82 0.63 2.24 5.13
N TRP A 83 0.15 2.88 6.20
CA TRP A 83 -1.25 2.80 6.62
C TRP A 83 -2.21 3.42 5.61
N LYS A 84 -1.88 4.58 5.03
CA LYS A 84 -2.73 5.23 4.02
C LYS A 84 -2.88 4.36 2.76
N ALA A 85 -1.77 3.78 2.30
CA ALA A 85 -1.77 2.87 1.16
C ALA A 85 -2.47 1.53 1.46
N SER A 86 -2.29 0.99 2.68
CA SER A 86 -2.94 -0.26 3.11
C SER A 86 -4.46 -0.08 3.21
N ARG A 87 -4.92 1.05 3.77
CA ARG A 87 -6.35 1.43 3.78
C ARG A 87 -6.92 1.46 2.36
N PHE A 88 -6.20 2.06 1.41
CA PHE A 88 -6.64 2.13 0.01
C PHE A 88 -6.68 0.75 -0.66
N SER A 89 -5.63 -0.06 -0.51
CA SER A 89 -5.60 -1.42 -1.07
C SER A 89 -6.72 -2.29 -0.48
N TRP A 90 -6.98 -2.16 0.83
CA TRP A 90 -8.07 -2.88 1.51
C TRP A 90 -9.45 -2.43 1.02
N SER A 91 -9.70 -1.12 0.89
CA SER A 91 -10.99 -0.62 0.39
C SER A 91 -11.23 -1.08 -1.05
N LEU A 92 -10.22 -1.02 -1.90
CA LEU A 92 -10.34 -1.46 -3.30
C LEU A 92 -10.52 -2.98 -3.40
N THR A 93 -9.84 -3.77 -2.56
CA THR A 93 -10.06 -5.22 -2.47
C THR A 93 -11.51 -5.52 -2.10
N THR A 94 -12.04 -4.82 -1.10
CA THR A 94 -13.43 -4.98 -0.63
C THR A 94 -14.44 -4.58 -1.70
N LEU A 95 -14.17 -3.52 -2.47
CA LEU A 95 -15.05 -3.03 -3.54
C LEU A 95 -15.09 -3.97 -4.75
N MET A 96 -13.95 -4.60 -5.09
CA MET A 96 -13.77 -5.32 -6.36
C MET A 96 -13.83 -6.85 -6.27
N HIS A 97 -13.98 -7.44 -5.08
CA HIS A 97 -14.05 -8.89 -4.89
C HIS A 97 -15.37 -9.32 -4.26
N ARG A 98 -15.77 -10.57 -4.56
CA ARG A 98 -16.86 -11.25 -3.86
C ARG A 98 -16.29 -12.10 -2.73
N PHE A 99 -16.81 -11.94 -1.54
CA PHE A 99 -16.40 -12.74 -0.38
C PHE A 99 -17.39 -13.90 -0.16
N PRO A 100 -16.91 -15.11 0.22
CA PRO A 100 -17.78 -16.28 0.38
C PRO A 100 -18.94 -16.07 1.35
N ASP A 101 -18.71 -15.31 2.41
CA ASP A 101 -19.69 -15.04 3.47
C ASP A 101 -20.43 -13.69 3.29
N GLN A 102 -20.39 -13.10 2.08
CA GLN A 102 -21.01 -11.81 1.80
C GLN A 102 -22.54 -11.95 1.69
N GLY A 103 -23.26 -11.44 2.69
CA GLY A 103 -24.72 -11.42 2.69
C GLY A 103 -25.34 -10.43 1.68
N PRO A 104 -26.65 -10.55 1.38
CA PRO A 104 -27.33 -9.71 0.39
C PRO A 104 -27.23 -8.20 0.65
N PHE A 105 -27.24 -7.78 1.91
CA PHE A 105 -27.07 -6.38 2.29
C PHE A 105 -25.68 -5.85 1.89
N ALA A 106 -24.62 -6.58 2.22
CA ALA A 106 -23.25 -6.19 1.90
C ALA A 106 -23.00 -6.17 0.38
N GLN A 107 -23.64 -7.08 -0.38
CA GLN A 107 -23.63 -7.03 -1.84
C GLN A 107 -24.27 -5.74 -2.37
N ARG A 108 -25.45 -5.36 -1.85
CA ARG A 108 -26.12 -4.11 -2.26
C ARG A 108 -25.32 -2.86 -1.89
N MET A 109 -24.63 -2.85 -0.75
CA MET A 109 -23.73 -1.76 -0.37
C MET A 109 -22.52 -1.65 -1.30
N GLN A 110 -21.94 -2.78 -1.72
CA GLN A 110 -20.85 -2.80 -2.70
C GLN A 110 -21.31 -2.25 -4.07
N GLU A 111 -22.49 -2.64 -4.54
CA GLU A 111 -23.09 -2.11 -5.78
C GLU A 111 -23.33 -0.59 -5.69
N ALA A 112 -23.90 -0.12 -4.58
CA ALA A 112 -24.14 1.31 -4.38
C ALA A 112 -22.84 2.14 -4.34
N GLU A 113 -21.76 1.59 -3.78
CA GLU A 113 -20.44 2.24 -3.77
C GLU A 113 -19.85 2.32 -5.19
N LEU A 114 -20.01 1.28 -6.01
CA LEU A 114 -19.60 1.28 -7.41
C LEU A 114 -20.39 2.31 -8.22
N ASP A 115 -21.71 2.34 -8.07
CA ASP A 115 -22.60 3.31 -8.74
C ASP A 115 -22.22 4.76 -8.35
N TRP A 116 -21.91 5.00 -7.07
CA TRP A 116 -21.45 6.30 -6.61
C TRP A 116 -20.09 6.66 -7.23
N LEU A 117 -19.14 5.73 -7.29
CA LEU A 117 -17.84 5.95 -7.91
C LEU A 117 -17.97 6.24 -9.42
N GLU A 118 -18.91 5.60 -10.11
CA GLU A 118 -19.17 5.87 -11.53
C GLU A 118 -19.74 7.27 -11.75
N GLY A 119 -20.67 7.71 -10.89
CA GLY A 119 -21.38 8.98 -11.06
C GLY A 119 -20.74 10.22 -10.39
N SER A 120 -19.78 10.06 -9.50
CA SER A 120 -19.25 11.15 -8.65
C SER A 120 -17.81 11.51 -8.98
N THR A 121 -17.60 12.71 -9.53
CA THR A 121 -16.25 13.27 -9.74
C THR A 121 -15.44 13.33 -8.45
N ALA A 122 -16.06 13.67 -7.31
CA ALA A 122 -15.35 13.73 -6.03
C ALA A 122 -14.84 12.34 -5.58
N ALA A 123 -15.64 11.30 -5.78
CA ALA A 123 -15.23 9.92 -5.50
C ALA A 123 -14.08 9.48 -6.42
N GLN A 124 -14.19 9.81 -7.71
CA GLN A 124 -13.16 9.51 -8.73
C GLN A 124 -11.85 10.23 -8.43
N THR A 125 -11.89 11.50 -8.01
CA THR A 125 -10.70 12.25 -7.59
C THR A 125 -10.05 11.60 -6.37
N ALA A 126 -10.83 11.25 -5.35
CA ALA A 126 -10.30 10.59 -4.16
C ALA A 126 -9.66 9.22 -4.48
N LEU A 127 -10.28 8.44 -5.37
CA LEU A 127 -9.70 7.20 -5.89
C LEU A 127 -8.39 7.49 -6.64
N ALA A 128 -8.41 8.44 -7.57
CA ALA A 128 -7.27 8.78 -8.43
C ALA A 128 -6.04 9.22 -7.61
N GLU A 129 -6.22 10.11 -6.63
CA GLU A 129 -5.15 10.58 -5.74
C GLU A 129 -4.47 9.42 -5.00
N ASN A 130 -5.24 8.47 -4.49
CA ASN A 130 -4.69 7.29 -3.85
C ASN A 130 -4.06 6.33 -4.87
N TYR A 131 -4.63 6.20 -6.07
CA TYR A 131 -4.13 5.29 -7.11
C TYR A 131 -2.79 5.75 -7.70
N VAL A 132 -2.62 7.05 -7.99
CA VAL A 132 -1.33 7.61 -8.47
C VAL A 132 -0.28 7.67 -7.37
N GLY A 133 -0.69 7.70 -6.10
CA GLY A 133 0.18 7.72 -4.94
C GLY A 133 0.28 9.10 -4.30
N LEU A 134 0.21 9.12 -2.97
CA LEU A 134 0.27 10.35 -2.18
C LEU A 134 1.69 10.94 -2.17
N PRO A 135 1.88 12.23 -1.84
CA PRO A 135 3.21 12.84 -1.68
C PRO A 135 4.08 12.12 -0.64
N TYR A 136 5.40 12.15 -0.85
CA TYR A 136 6.39 11.56 0.05
C TYR A 136 6.62 12.45 1.27
#